data_AF-A0A455U883-F1
#
_entry.id   AF-A0A455U883-F1
#
_cell.length_a   1.000
_cell.length_b   1.000
_cell.length_c   1.000
_cell.angle_alpha   90.00
_cell.angle_beta   90.00
_cell.angle_gamma   90.00
#
_symmetry.space_group_name_H-M   'P 1'
#
loop_
_entity.id
_entity.type
_entity.pdbx_description
1 polymer ?
#
loop_
_entity_poly.entity_id
_entity_poly.type
_entity_poly.pdbx_seq_one_letter_code
_entity_poly.pdbx_strand_id
1 'polypeptide(L)' 'MVATCRDVMHKAEISADQITGIGITNQRETTLLWDRKTGKPLYNAIVWQDRRTSDLCQALRDEGIPILFKQKQAY' A
#
# COMPACT_ATOMS: atom_id res chain seq x y z
N MET A 1 11.80 -2.34 -6.15
CA MET A 1 12.26 -2.12 -4.76
C MET A 1 13.52 -2.91 -4.46
N VAL A 2 13.48 -4.25 -4.33
CA VAL A 2 14.66 -5.05 -3.94
C VAL A 2 15.89 -4.84 -4.83
N ALA A 3 15.70 -4.79 -6.15
CA ALA A 3 16.78 -4.50 -7.10
C ALA A 3 17.42 -3.12 -6.81
N THR A 4 16.60 -2.07 -6.72
CA THR A 4 17.04 -0.71 -6.39
C THR A 4 17.78 -0.63 -5.05
N CYS A 5 17.30 -1.35 -4.02
CA CYS A 5 18.01 -1.44 -2.73
C CYS A 5 19.39 -2.09 -2.90
N ARG A 6 19.50 -3.17 -3.66
CA ARG A 6 20.79 -3.83 -3.97
C ARG A 6 21.73 -2.90 -4.72
N ASP A 7 21.23 -2.15 -5.68
CA ASP A 7 22.03 -1.20 -6.46
C ASP A 7 22.62 -0.10 -5.56
N VAL A 8 21.83 0.43 -4.62
CA VAL A 8 22.30 1.45 -3.66
C VAL A 8 23.32 0.87 -2.70
N MET A 9 23.11 -0.34 -2.18
CA MET A 9 24.10 -1.01 -1.32
C MET A 9 25.42 -1.22 -2.05
N HIS A 10 25.38 -1.67 -3.32
CA HIS A 10 26.57 -1.85 -4.13
C HIS A 10 27.30 -0.52 -4.41
N LYS A 11 26.57 0.55 -4.72
CA LYS A 11 27.16 1.88 -4.95
C LYS A 11 27.77 2.50 -3.68
N ALA A 12 27.21 2.17 -2.52
CA ALA A 12 27.68 2.64 -1.23
C ALA A 12 28.74 1.70 -0.61
N GLU A 13 29.08 0.60 -1.28
CA GLU A 13 30.03 -0.43 -0.79
C GLU A 13 29.71 -0.96 0.62
N ILE A 14 28.40 -1.02 0.96
CA ILE A 14 27.94 -1.53 2.25
C ILE A 14 27.36 -2.93 2.10
N SER A 15 27.64 -3.77 3.10
CA SER A 15 27.02 -5.08 3.26
C SER A 15 25.77 -4.98 4.15
N ALA A 16 24.88 -5.98 4.04
CA ALA A 16 23.59 -5.97 4.73
C ALA A 16 23.72 -5.97 6.28
N ASP A 17 24.81 -6.52 6.82
CA ASP A 17 25.13 -6.53 8.26
C ASP A 17 25.48 -5.14 8.82
N GLN A 18 25.78 -4.17 7.96
CA GLN A 18 26.03 -2.78 8.36
C GLN A 18 24.74 -1.94 8.44
N ILE A 19 23.58 -2.51 8.10
CA ILE A 19 22.28 -1.81 8.07
C ILE A 19 21.52 -2.07 9.37
N THR A 20 21.42 -1.05 10.23
CA THR A 20 20.70 -1.14 11.51
C THR A 20 19.19 -1.25 11.36
N GLY A 21 18.61 -0.77 10.25
CA GLY A 21 17.18 -0.81 10.04
C GLY A 21 16.75 -0.38 8.64
N ILE A 22 15.51 -0.70 8.30
CA ILE A 22 14.89 -0.37 7.00
C ILE A 22 13.63 0.43 7.25
N GLY A 23 13.60 1.66 6.77
CA GLY A 23 12.38 2.46 6.69
C GLY A 23 11.59 2.10 5.44
N ILE A 24 10.33 1.72 5.61
CA ILE A 24 9.41 1.47 4.50
C ILE A 24 8.41 2.62 4.43
N THR A 25 8.34 3.24 3.26
CA THR A 25 7.30 4.21 2.91
C THR A 25 6.71 3.82 1.56
N ASN A 26 5.39 3.97 1.42
CA ASN A 26 4.66 3.58 0.23
C ASN A 26 3.59 4.60 -0.11
N GLN A 27 3.10 4.52 -1.34
CA GLN A 27 1.90 5.22 -1.76
C GLN A 27 0.74 4.74 -0.89
N ARG A 28 0.03 5.68 -0.27
CA ARG A 28 -1.10 5.37 0.59
C ARG A 28 -2.34 4.98 -0.24
N GLU A 29 -3.33 4.39 0.42
CA GLU A 29 -4.66 3.99 -0.09
C GLU A 29 -4.72 2.92 -1.21
N THR A 30 -3.62 2.60 -1.89
CA THR A 30 -3.55 1.49 -2.85
C THR A 30 -3.86 0.15 -2.15
N THR A 31 -4.83 -0.60 -2.68
CA THR A 31 -5.30 -1.87 -2.11
C THR A 31 -4.85 -3.07 -2.94
N LEU A 32 -4.33 -4.11 -2.27
CA LEU A 32 -3.90 -5.36 -2.87
C LEU A 32 -4.56 -6.54 -2.15
N LEU A 33 -4.86 -7.60 -2.91
CA LEU A 33 -5.33 -8.87 -2.38
C LEU A 33 -4.49 -10.01 -2.94
N TRP A 34 -4.00 -10.88 -2.06
CA TRP A 34 -3.18 -12.03 -2.42
C TRP A 34 -3.59 -13.28 -1.64
N ASP A 35 -3.29 -14.44 -2.20
CA ASP A 35 -3.47 -15.71 -1.51
C ASP A 35 -2.39 -15.87 -0.43
N ARG A 36 -2.82 -16.09 0.82
CA ARG A 36 -1.92 -16.15 1.98
C ARG A 36 -0.89 -17.28 1.90
N LYS A 37 -1.23 -18.42 1.28
CA LYS A 37 -0.36 -19.61 1.24
C LYS A 37 0.72 -19.48 0.16
N THR A 38 0.36 -18.91 -0.98
CA THR A 38 1.20 -18.86 -2.18
C THR A 38 1.87 -17.50 -2.39
N GLY A 39 1.35 -16.44 -1.75
CA GLY A 39 1.79 -15.07 -1.97
C GLY A 39 1.40 -14.49 -3.32
N LYS A 40 0.64 -15.23 -4.15
CA LYS A 40 0.26 -14.78 -5.48
C LYS A 40 -0.86 -13.74 -5.41
N PRO A 41 -0.75 -12.63 -6.16
CA PRO A 41 -1.84 -11.67 -6.27
C PRO A 41 -3.06 -12.32 -6.92
N LEU A 42 -4.24 -12.08 -6.34
CA LEU A 42 -5.52 -12.52 -6.91
C LEU A 42 -6.03 -11.53 -7.96
N TYR A 43 -5.63 -10.26 -7.83
CA TYR A 43 -5.98 -9.18 -8.75
C TYR A 43 -4.85 -8.14 -8.80
N ASN A 44 -4.89 -7.27 -9.81
CA ASN A 44 -3.98 -6.14 -9.89
C ASN A 44 -4.18 -5.19 -8.70
N ALA A 45 -3.12 -4.49 -8.29
CA ALA A 45 -3.24 -3.45 -7.28
C ALA A 45 -4.23 -2.37 -7.76
N ILE A 46 -5.22 -2.04 -6.92
CA ILE A 46 -6.12 -0.93 -7.16
C ILE A 46 -5.47 0.31 -6.57
N VAL A 47 -5.00 1.20 -7.43
CA VAL A 47 -4.26 2.41 -7.02
C VAL A 47 -5.20 3.45 -6.41
N TRP A 48 -4.67 4.30 -5.54
CA TRP A 48 -5.45 5.37 -4.87
C TRP A 48 -6.16 6.33 -5.83
N GLN A 49 -5.68 6.48 -7.07
CA GLN A 49 -6.30 7.33 -8.09
C GLN A 49 -7.50 6.66 -8.77
N ASP A 50 -7.73 5.38 -8.50
CA ASP A 50 -8.80 4.63 -9.15
C ASP A 50 -10.18 5.16 -8.75
N ARG A 51 -11.04 5.39 -9.75
CA ARG A 51 -12.36 6.00 -9.58
C ARG A 51 -13.52 5.03 -9.80
N ARG A 52 -13.26 3.73 -10.01
CA ARG A 52 -14.29 2.73 -10.37
C ARG A 52 -15.38 2.57 -9.31
N THR A 53 -15.11 2.95 -8.06
CA THR A 53 -16.04 2.85 -6.93
C THR A 53 -16.83 4.14 -6.69
N SER A 54 -16.75 5.13 -7.59
CA SER A 54 -17.42 6.43 -7.42
C SER A 54 -18.94 6.29 -7.25
N ASP A 55 -19.58 5.46 -8.08
CA ASP A 55 -21.03 5.24 -8.04
C ASP A 55 -21.45 4.50 -6.76
N LEU A 56 -20.65 3.51 -6.33
CA LEU A 56 -20.87 2.82 -5.05
C LEU A 56 -20.76 3.80 -3.88
N CYS A 57 -19.75 4.68 -3.88
CA CYS A 57 -19.62 5.72 -2.87
C CYS A 57 -20.81 6.69 -2.88
N GLN A 58 -21.42 6.94 -4.03
CA GLN A 58 -22.63 7.77 -4.12
C GLN A 58 -23.84 7.04 -3.55
N ALA A 59 -24.07 5.77 -3.94
CA ALA A 59 -25.14 4.95 -3.41
C ALA A 59 -25.09 4.84 -1.88
N LEU A 60 -23.90 4.59 -1.31
CA LEU A 60 -23.71 4.53 0.14
C LEU A 60 -24.05 5.86 0.85
N ARG A 61 -23.77 7.01 0.21
CA ARG A 61 -24.17 8.32 0.74
C ARG A 61 -25.69 8.49 0.70
N ASP A 62 -26.32 8.08 -0.40
CA ASP A 62 -27.77 8.22 -0.61
C ASP A 62 -28.57 7.31 0.33
N GLU A 63 -28.03 6.14 0.69
CA GLU A 63 -28.57 5.24 1.72
C GLU A 63 -28.47 5.83 3.14
N GLY A 64 -27.90 7.02 3.31
CA GLY A 64 -27.72 7.67 4.60
C GLY A 64 -26.71 6.96 5.50
N ILE A 65 -25.92 6.01 4.96
CA ILE A 65 -24.82 5.37 5.68
C ILE A 65 -23.80 6.48 5.95
N PRO A 66 -23.62 6.91 7.20
CA PRO A 66 -22.62 7.93 7.48
C PRO A 66 -21.26 7.32 7.12
N ILE A 67 -20.44 8.05 6.36
CA ILE A 67 -19.04 7.69 6.18
C ILE A 67 -18.36 7.91 7.54
N LEU A 68 -18.52 6.93 8.42
CA LEU A 68 -18.01 6.90 9.78
C LEU A 68 -16.56 6.44 9.74
N PHE A 69 -15.73 7.20 9.03
CA PHE A 69 -14.28 7.08 9.11
C PHE A 69 -13.68 8.44 9.42
N LYS A 70 -13.97 8.96 10.63
CA LYS A 70 -12.93 9.72 11.33
C LYS A 70 -11.83 8.71 11.63
N GLN A 71 -10.84 8.62 10.76
CA GLN A 71 -9.57 8.02 11.15
C GLN A 71 -9.14 8.75 12.43
N LYS A 72 -9.16 8.05 13.55
CA LYS A 72 -8.36 8.43 14.70
C LYS A 72 -6.92 8.22 14.23
N GLN A 73 -6.34 9.24 13.60
CA GLN A 73 -4.91 9.27 13.33
C GLN A 73 -4.25 9.39 14.71
N ALA A 74 -4.05 8.23 15.34
CA ALA A 74 -3.19 8.11 16.50
C ALA A 74 -1.76 8.39 16.01
N TYR A 75 -1.19 9.43 16.62
CA TYR A 75 0.23 9.81 16.76
C TYR A 75 1.24 9.17 15.79
#